data_AF-M2NF11-F1
#
_entry.id   AF-M2NF11-F1
#
_cell.length_a   1.000
_cell.length_b   1.000
_cell.length_c   1.000
_cell.angle_alpha   90.00
_cell.angle_beta   90.00
_cell.angle_gamma   90.00
#
_symmetry.space_group_name_H-M   'P 1'
#
loop_
_entity.id
_entity.type
_entity.pdbx_description
1 polymer ?
#
loop_
_entity_poly.entity_id
_entity_poly.type
_entity_poly.pdbx_seq_one_letter_code
_entity_poly.pdbx_strand_id
1 'polypeptide(L)'
;MLFEEIMQVHDKKQVIRLCKKLSKSCSFTRNSDVTSLCELAYCLYISNDKENALKVCEHTNIDIPTKINYNIWDFILWIWGLEAYIYDEYGRTDDKKIRISQMKRVWSTPNCNDKTEDEMWKSYQKTANRQTFEDLCNMEEIAEEASMGNKKAENTYRFIALYKMIGYGVTGFYPALEENKDELEKKIRKYIMCLR
;
A
#
# COMPACT_ATOMS: atom_id res chain seq x y z
N MET A 1 -6.54 -1.60 -22.10
CA MET A 1 -7.46 -0.47 -21.86
C MET A 1 -7.14 0.29 -20.58
N LEU A 2 -7.24 -0.27 -19.35
CA LEU A 2 -6.97 0.48 -18.10
C LEU A 2 -5.71 1.37 -18.14
N PHE A 3 -4.54 0.78 -18.41
CA PHE A 3 -3.28 1.55 -18.42
C PHE A 3 -3.17 2.52 -19.60
N GLU A 4 -3.85 2.24 -20.73
CA GLU A 4 -3.87 3.12 -21.90
C GLU A 4 -4.74 4.36 -21.62
N GLU A 5 -5.88 4.19 -20.96
CA GLU A 5 -6.76 5.27 -20.53
C GLU A 5 -6.05 6.19 -19.54
N ILE A 6 -5.36 5.63 -18.54
CA ILE A 6 -4.54 6.42 -17.60
C ILE A 6 -3.45 7.21 -18.33
N MET A 7 -2.80 6.60 -19.34
CA MET A 7 -1.77 7.29 -20.13
C MET A 7 -2.31 8.44 -20.98
N GLN A 8 -3.60 8.44 -21.36
CA GLN A 8 -4.20 9.51 -22.16
C GLN A 8 -4.44 10.77 -21.34
N VAL A 9 -4.63 10.64 -20.02
CA VAL A 9 -5.00 11.76 -19.13
C VAL A 9 -3.86 12.21 -18.21
N HIS A 10 -2.69 11.55 -18.26
CA HIS A 10 -1.49 11.90 -17.47
C HIS A 10 -0.27 12.19 -18.33
N ASP A 11 0.46 13.24 -17.98
CA ASP A 11 1.73 13.63 -18.60
C ASP A 11 2.97 13.27 -17.75
N LYS A 12 2.78 12.91 -16.47
CA LYS A 12 3.87 12.55 -15.56
C LYS A 12 4.65 11.36 -16.09
N LYS A 13 5.95 11.59 -16.37
CA LYS A 13 6.88 10.58 -16.92
C LYS A 13 6.86 9.25 -16.16
N GLN A 14 6.78 9.29 -14.83
CA GLN A 14 6.74 8.08 -13.99
C GLN A 14 5.46 7.27 -14.22
N VAL A 15 4.29 7.92 -14.24
CA VAL A 15 2.99 7.29 -14.49
C VAL A 15 2.96 6.65 -15.88
N ILE A 16 3.37 7.38 -16.91
CA ILE A 16 3.44 6.88 -18.29
C ILE A 16 4.38 5.66 -18.38
N ARG A 17 5.55 5.73 -17.73
CA ARG A 17 6.53 4.63 -17.73
C ARG A 17 5.95 3.36 -17.09
N LEU A 18 5.28 3.50 -15.94
CA LEU A 18 4.65 2.38 -15.24
C LEU A 18 3.52 1.76 -16.06
N CYS A 19 2.63 2.59 -16.62
CA CYS A 19 1.55 2.13 -17.48
C CYS A 19 2.10 1.38 -18.71
N LYS A 20 3.11 1.92 -19.41
CA LYS A 20 3.75 1.23 -20.55
C LYS A 20 4.34 -0.12 -20.17
N LYS A 21 4.90 -0.26 -18.96
CA LYS A 21 5.43 -1.54 -18.48
C LYS A 21 4.30 -2.54 -18.23
N LEU A 22 3.25 -2.11 -17.54
CA LEU A 22 2.10 -2.95 -17.17
C LEU A 22 1.23 -3.34 -18.38
N SER A 23 1.14 -2.49 -19.40
CA SER A 23 0.45 -2.82 -20.66
C SER A 23 1.12 -3.96 -21.44
N LYS A 24 2.42 -4.19 -21.26
CA LYS A 24 3.14 -5.30 -21.92
C LYS A 24 2.90 -6.63 -21.21
N SER A 25 2.92 -6.62 -19.88
CA SER A 25 2.59 -7.77 -19.06
C SER A 25 2.21 -7.31 -17.67
N CYS A 26 1.10 -7.83 -17.15
CA CYS A 26 0.63 -7.61 -15.80
C CYS A 26 0.27 -8.97 -15.20
N SER A 27 1.14 -9.51 -14.34
CA SER A 27 0.89 -10.75 -13.61
C SER A 27 0.88 -10.51 -12.11
N PHE A 28 -0.18 -10.98 -11.44
CA PHE A 28 -0.28 -10.93 -9.99
C PHE A 28 0.60 -11.97 -9.27
N THR A 29 1.33 -12.81 -10.01
CA THR A 29 2.30 -13.77 -9.46
C THR A 29 3.75 -13.34 -9.71
N ARG A 30 3.98 -12.20 -10.38
CA ARG A 30 5.32 -11.67 -10.65
C ARG A 30 5.57 -10.43 -9.79
N ASN A 31 6.55 -10.52 -8.90
CA ASN A 31 6.95 -9.42 -8.01
C ASN A 31 7.14 -8.09 -8.75
N SER A 32 7.88 -8.08 -9.86
CA SER A 32 8.14 -6.84 -10.61
C SER A 32 6.92 -6.18 -11.23
N ASP A 33 5.84 -6.93 -11.48
CA ASP A 33 4.59 -6.39 -12.02
C ASP A 33 3.73 -5.84 -10.88
N VAL A 34 3.58 -6.57 -9.76
CA VAL A 34 2.85 -6.08 -8.58
C VAL A 34 3.51 -4.89 -7.90
N THR A 35 4.85 -4.81 -7.87
CA THR A 35 5.55 -3.61 -7.42
C THR A 35 5.18 -2.41 -8.30
N SER A 36 5.15 -2.59 -9.63
CA SER A 36 4.78 -1.50 -10.55
C SER A 36 3.31 -1.10 -10.45
N LEU A 37 2.40 -2.05 -10.16
CA LEU A 37 1.00 -1.74 -9.82
C LEU A 37 0.91 -0.89 -8.55
N CYS A 38 1.64 -1.29 -7.50
CA CYS A 38 1.67 -0.55 -6.23
C CYS A 38 2.21 0.87 -6.42
N GLU A 39 3.36 1.00 -7.10
CA GLU A 39 3.93 2.30 -7.44
C GLU A 39 2.94 3.16 -8.23
N LEU A 40 2.26 2.58 -9.23
CA LEU A 40 1.29 3.31 -10.06
C LEU A 40 0.12 3.83 -9.23
N ALA A 41 -0.49 2.97 -8.41
CA ALA A 41 -1.63 3.34 -7.58
C ALA A 41 -1.30 4.50 -6.63
N TYR A 42 -0.16 4.42 -5.94
CA TYR A 42 0.29 5.48 -5.04
C TYR A 42 0.73 6.75 -5.79
N CYS A 43 1.37 6.65 -6.95
CA CYS A 43 1.69 7.82 -7.78
C CYS A 43 0.43 8.59 -8.23
N LEU A 44 -0.62 7.87 -8.63
CA LEU A 44 -1.90 8.46 -9.01
C LEU A 44 -2.56 9.16 -7.81
N TYR A 45 -2.60 8.47 -6.66
CA TYR A 45 -3.14 9.01 -5.42
C TYR A 45 -2.40 10.28 -4.96
N ILE A 46 -1.06 10.25 -4.94
CA ILE A 46 -0.23 11.44 -4.60
C ILE A 46 -0.51 12.58 -5.58
N SER A 47 -0.74 12.28 -6.85
CA SER A 47 -1.10 13.26 -7.89
C SER A 47 -2.53 13.76 -7.81
N ASN A 48 -3.28 13.38 -6.75
CA ASN A 48 -4.68 13.71 -6.52
C ASN A 48 -5.66 13.10 -7.55
N ASP A 49 -5.23 12.13 -8.34
CA ASP A 49 -6.10 11.35 -9.22
C ASP A 49 -6.56 10.07 -8.50
N LYS A 50 -7.47 10.28 -7.55
CA LYS A 50 -8.01 9.22 -6.71
C LYS A 50 -8.90 8.24 -7.48
N GLU A 51 -9.55 8.69 -8.56
CA GLU A 51 -10.41 7.84 -9.39
C GLU A 51 -9.58 6.79 -10.13
N ASN A 52 -8.51 7.19 -10.82
CA ASN A 52 -7.65 6.23 -11.50
C ASN A 52 -6.80 5.42 -10.52
N ALA A 53 -6.38 6.00 -9.38
CA ALA A 53 -5.75 5.23 -8.30
C ALA A 53 -6.67 4.09 -7.86
N LEU A 54 -7.96 4.38 -7.63
CA LEU A 54 -8.94 3.39 -7.22
C LEU A 54 -9.17 2.31 -8.28
N LYS A 55 -9.26 2.68 -9.57
CA LYS A 55 -9.37 1.68 -10.66
C LYS A 55 -8.16 0.73 -10.69
N VAL A 56 -6.95 1.24 -10.47
CA VAL A 56 -5.75 0.39 -10.36
C VAL A 56 -5.80 -0.50 -9.12
N CYS A 57 -6.28 0.02 -7.98
CA CYS A 57 -6.48 -0.77 -6.78
C CYS A 57 -7.46 -1.92 -7.02
N GLU A 58 -8.65 -1.63 -7.54
CA GLU A 58 -9.70 -2.61 -7.79
C GLU A 58 -9.29 -3.65 -8.84
N HIS A 59 -8.36 -3.30 -9.75
CA HIS A 59 -7.76 -4.26 -10.69
C HIS A 59 -7.01 -5.40 -10.00
N THR A 60 -6.61 -5.21 -8.73
CA THR A 60 -5.90 -6.22 -7.92
C THR A 60 -6.82 -7.08 -7.06
N ASN A 61 -8.14 -7.02 -7.28
CA ASN A 61 -9.14 -7.77 -6.53
C ASN A 61 -9.21 -9.24 -6.96
N ILE A 62 -8.13 -9.96 -6.67
CA ILE A 62 -7.94 -11.37 -7.02
C ILE A 62 -8.28 -12.29 -5.85
N ASP A 63 -8.51 -13.56 -6.16
CA ASP A 63 -8.69 -14.60 -5.15
C ASP A 63 -7.45 -14.78 -4.29
N ILE A 64 -7.67 -14.98 -2.99
CA ILE A 64 -6.61 -15.27 -2.03
C ILE A 64 -6.14 -16.72 -2.26
N PRO A 65 -4.84 -16.96 -2.56
CA PRO A 65 -4.34 -18.29 -2.81
C PRO A 65 -4.26 -19.08 -1.50
N THR A 66 -4.23 -20.40 -1.63
CA THR A 66 -4.07 -21.34 -0.50
C THR A 66 -2.73 -21.19 0.20
N LYS A 67 -1.71 -20.67 -0.50
CA LYS A 67 -0.39 -20.34 0.07
C LYS A 67 0.00 -18.93 -0.32
N ILE A 68 0.29 -18.10 0.68
CA ILE A 68 0.68 -16.71 0.48
C ILE A 68 2.18 -16.61 0.20
N ASN A 69 2.53 -15.95 -0.90
CA ASN A 69 3.90 -15.50 -1.16
C ASN A 69 4.01 -14.02 -0.78
N TYR A 70 4.53 -13.73 0.40
CA TYR A 70 4.60 -12.37 0.94
C TYR A 70 5.49 -11.41 0.13
N ASN A 71 6.46 -11.92 -0.66
CA ASN A 71 7.21 -11.09 -1.62
C ASN A 71 6.32 -10.43 -2.69
N ILE A 72 5.11 -10.94 -2.88
CA ILE A 72 4.11 -10.43 -3.83
C ILE A 72 2.95 -9.81 -3.07
N TRP A 73 2.45 -10.55 -2.07
CA TRP A 73 1.24 -10.19 -1.35
C TRP A 73 1.40 -8.97 -0.45
N ASP A 74 2.61 -8.61 -0.01
CA ASP A 74 2.81 -7.34 0.71
C ASP A 74 2.43 -6.14 -0.17
N PHE A 75 2.80 -6.16 -1.46
CA PHE A 75 2.41 -5.12 -2.41
C PHE A 75 0.89 -5.13 -2.67
N ILE A 76 0.28 -6.30 -2.81
CA ILE A 76 -1.18 -6.42 -2.98
C ILE A 76 -1.91 -5.87 -1.75
N LEU A 77 -1.44 -6.20 -0.55
CA LEU A 77 -2.01 -5.70 0.70
C LEU A 77 -1.87 -4.18 0.83
N TRP A 78 -0.76 -3.57 0.42
CA TRP A 78 -0.62 -2.11 0.38
C TRP A 78 -1.56 -1.45 -0.63
N ILE A 79 -1.82 -2.11 -1.76
CA ILE A 79 -2.80 -1.64 -2.77
C ILE A 79 -4.22 -1.75 -2.21
N TRP A 80 -4.58 -2.87 -1.59
CA TRP A 80 -5.88 -3.10 -0.94
C TRP A 80 -6.10 -2.15 0.24
N GLY A 81 -5.06 -1.81 0.98
CA GLY A 81 -5.13 -0.80 2.03
C GLY A 81 -5.35 0.61 1.45
N LEU A 82 -4.69 0.96 0.34
CA LEU A 82 -4.99 2.21 -0.38
C LEU A 82 -6.44 2.25 -0.90
N GLU A 83 -6.96 1.12 -1.40
CA GLU A 83 -8.36 0.97 -1.82
C GLU A 83 -9.32 1.29 -0.66
N ALA A 84 -9.11 0.64 0.49
CA ALA A 84 -9.91 0.86 1.68
C ALA A 84 -9.81 2.30 2.20
N TYR A 85 -8.65 2.94 2.05
CA TYR A 85 -8.45 4.33 2.43
C TYR A 85 -9.26 5.27 1.54
N ILE A 86 -9.21 5.08 0.21
CA ILE A 86 -10.01 5.87 -0.75
C ILE A 86 -11.51 5.62 -0.54
N TYR A 87 -11.92 4.38 -0.23
CA TYR A 87 -13.30 4.09 0.14
C TYR A 87 -13.76 4.89 1.36
N ASP A 88 -12.92 5.02 2.39
CA ASP A 88 -13.22 5.86 3.55
C ASP A 88 -13.40 7.33 3.17
N GLU A 89 -12.50 7.87 2.33
CA GLU A 89 -12.58 9.25 1.84
C GLU A 89 -13.85 9.53 1.03
N TYR A 90 -14.38 8.51 0.34
CA TYR A 90 -15.63 8.58 -0.41
C TYR A 90 -16.87 8.17 0.40
N GLY A 91 -16.72 7.88 1.70
CA GLY A 91 -17.82 7.46 2.56
C GLY A 91 -18.37 6.05 2.27
N ARG A 92 -17.63 5.22 1.51
CA ARG A 92 -17.97 3.83 1.17
C ARG A 92 -17.59 2.87 2.31
N THR A 93 -18.22 3.06 3.47
CA THR A 93 -17.85 2.36 4.72
C THR A 93 -17.98 0.84 4.64
N ASP A 94 -18.97 0.31 3.93
CA ASP A 94 -19.15 -1.15 3.82
C ASP A 94 -18.11 -1.79 2.92
N ASP A 95 -17.76 -1.15 1.80
CA ASP A 95 -16.69 -1.61 0.91
C ASP A 95 -15.33 -1.61 1.63
N LYS A 96 -15.06 -0.56 2.43
CA LYS A 96 -13.89 -0.50 3.32
C LYS A 96 -13.84 -1.70 4.27
N LYS A 97 -14.95 -2.02 4.95
CA LYS A 97 -15.01 -3.16 5.89
C LYS A 97 -14.78 -4.49 5.18
N ILE A 98 -15.39 -4.69 4.01
CA ILE A 98 -15.20 -5.90 3.19
C ILE A 98 -13.72 -6.05 2.83
N ARG A 99 -13.09 -4.97 2.35
CA ARG A 99 -11.67 -4.97 1.98
C ARG A 99 -10.76 -5.30 3.18
N ILE A 100 -10.97 -4.64 4.31
CA ILE A 100 -10.19 -4.90 5.54
C ILE A 100 -10.38 -6.36 6.00
N SER A 101 -11.59 -6.91 5.88
CA SER A 101 -11.85 -8.32 6.20
C SER A 101 -11.09 -9.27 5.26
N GLN A 102 -10.96 -8.94 3.97
CA GLN A 102 -10.16 -9.73 3.03
C GLN A 102 -8.66 -9.64 3.37
N MET A 103 -8.16 -8.46 3.72
CA MET A 103 -6.77 -8.31 4.19
C MET A 103 -6.50 -9.16 5.44
N LYS A 104 -7.41 -9.16 6.41
CA LYS A 104 -7.35 -10.05 7.58
C LYS A 104 -7.26 -11.53 7.17
N ARG A 105 -8.07 -11.96 6.19
CA ARG A 105 -8.03 -13.35 5.68
C ARG A 105 -6.67 -13.70 5.11
N VAL A 106 -6.02 -12.83 4.33
CA VAL A 106 -4.66 -13.06 3.81
C VAL A 106 -3.67 -13.32 4.94
N TRP A 107 -3.65 -12.45 5.96
CA TRP A 107 -2.74 -12.61 7.12
C TRP A 107 -3.07 -13.81 7.99
N SER A 108 -4.31 -14.31 7.91
CA SER A 108 -4.78 -15.49 8.64
C SER A 108 -4.64 -16.78 7.82
N THR A 109 -4.24 -16.73 6.55
CA THR A 109 -4.10 -17.93 5.70
C THR A 109 -3.04 -18.88 6.27
N PRO A 110 -3.38 -20.15 6.59
CA PRO A 110 -2.43 -21.16 7.04
C PRO A 110 -1.26 -21.35 6.09
N ASN A 111 -0.03 -21.34 6.63
CA ASN A 111 1.18 -21.58 5.85
C ASN A 111 1.68 -23.03 5.90
N CYS A 112 1.09 -23.86 6.75
CA CYS A 112 1.26 -25.31 6.83
C CYS A 112 -0.04 -25.94 7.38
N ASN A 113 -0.19 -27.26 7.19
CA ASN A 113 -1.41 -27.99 7.55
C ASN A 113 -1.72 -28.00 9.05
N ASP A 114 -0.70 -27.78 9.90
CA ASP A 114 -0.82 -27.88 11.36
C ASP A 114 -1.22 -26.55 12.03
N LYS A 115 -1.41 -25.48 11.26
CA LYS A 115 -1.80 -24.17 11.80
C LYS A 115 -3.20 -23.78 11.40
N THR A 116 -3.94 -23.28 12.38
CA THR A 116 -5.27 -22.70 12.20
C THR A 116 -5.20 -21.24 11.77
N GLU A 117 -6.31 -20.72 11.23
CA GLU A 117 -6.43 -19.29 10.90
C GLU A 117 -6.20 -18.39 12.12
N ASP A 118 -6.71 -18.78 13.28
CA ASP A 118 -6.53 -18.04 14.54
C ASP A 118 -5.07 -17.98 15.00
N GLU A 119 -4.31 -19.05 14.80
CA GLU A 119 -2.88 -19.08 15.14
C GLU A 119 -2.05 -18.23 14.19
N MET A 120 -2.41 -18.22 12.90
CA MET A 120 -1.80 -17.34 11.91
C MET A 120 -2.10 -15.87 12.24
N TRP A 121 -3.36 -15.56 12.55
CA TRP A 121 -3.76 -14.21 12.95
C TRP A 121 -3.03 -13.75 14.22
N LYS A 122 -2.96 -14.58 15.26
CA LYS A 122 -2.18 -14.28 16.48
C LYS A 122 -0.69 -14.05 16.18
N SER A 123 -0.14 -14.81 15.24
CA SER A 123 1.26 -14.65 14.82
C SER A 123 1.48 -13.32 14.09
N TYR A 124 0.57 -12.95 13.20
CA TYR A 124 0.58 -11.65 12.54
C TYR A 124 0.45 -10.50 13.54
N GLN A 125 -0.48 -10.58 14.50
CA GLN A 125 -0.65 -9.57 15.54
C GLN A 125 0.64 -9.36 16.35
N LYS A 126 1.37 -10.44 16.68
CA LYS A 126 2.68 -10.30 17.35
C LYS A 126 3.69 -9.53 16.49
N THR A 127 3.67 -9.70 15.17
CA THR A 127 4.52 -8.93 14.25
C THR A 127 4.09 -7.47 14.20
N ALA A 128 2.80 -7.19 14.02
CA ALA A 128 2.27 -5.83 13.99
C ALA A 128 2.56 -5.07 15.29
N ASN A 129 2.44 -5.73 16.45
CA ASN A 129 2.72 -5.14 17.77
C ASN A 129 4.20 -4.80 18.02
N ARG A 130 5.12 -5.35 17.22
CA ARG A 130 6.57 -5.05 17.34
C ARG A 130 6.98 -3.83 16.54
N GLN A 131 6.15 -3.37 15.61
CA GLN A 131 6.46 -2.23 14.76
C GLN A 131 6.25 -0.94 15.54
N THR A 132 7.20 -0.02 15.45
CA THR A 132 7.04 1.33 16.02
C THR A 132 6.43 2.29 15.00
N PHE A 133 5.94 3.43 15.48
CA PHE A 133 5.40 4.46 14.60
C PHE A 133 6.49 5.05 13.70
N GLU A 134 7.70 5.21 14.24
CA GLU A 134 8.91 5.67 13.59
C GLU A 134 9.33 4.76 12.44
N ASP A 135 9.39 3.44 12.69
CA ASP A 135 9.75 2.43 11.68
C ASP A 135 8.71 2.41 10.55
N LEU A 136 7.42 2.47 10.88
CA LEU A 136 6.36 2.48 9.88
C LEU A 136 6.37 3.75 9.01
N CYS A 137 6.87 4.86 9.57
CA CYS A 137 7.01 6.14 8.88
C CYS A 137 8.40 6.37 8.22
N ASN A 138 9.32 5.40 8.29
CA ASN A 138 10.73 5.50 7.85
C ASN A 138 11.44 6.77 8.37
N MET A 139 11.21 7.15 9.63
CA MET A 139 11.66 8.46 10.12
C MET A 139 13.19 8.55 10.20
N GLU A 140 13.84 7.46 10.62
CA GLU A 140 15.30 7.38 10.74
C GLU A 140 15.96 7.51 9.37
N GLU A 141 15.54 6.70 8.40
CA GLU A 141 16.13 6.70 7.05
C GLU A 141 15.93 8.05 6.35
N ILE A 142 14.78 8.71 6.55
CA ILE A 142 14.55 10.05 6.02
C ILE A 142 15.48 11.07 6.68
N ALA A 143 15.71 10.98 7.99
CA ALA A 143 16.59 11.89 8.71
C ALA A 143 18.06 11.71 8.30
N GLU A 144 18.50 10.46 8.16
CA GLU A 144 19.84 10.12 7.68
C GLU A 144 20.11 10.69 6.28
N GLU A 145 19.24 10.40 5.31
CA GLU A 145 19.40 10.92 3.94
C GLU A 145 19.32 12.45 3.88
N ALA A 146 18.50 13.07 4.74
CA ALA A 146 18.43 14.53 4.85
C ALA A 146 19.73 15.13 5.38
N SER A 147 20.36 14.49 6.37
CA SER A 147 21.67 14.92 6.90
C SER A 147 22.78 14.86 5.85
N MET A 148 22.66 13.94 4.90
CA MET A 148 23.57 13.78 3.76
C MET A 148 23.21 14.67 2.56
N GLY A 149 22.12 15.45 2.63
CA GLY A 149 21.62 16.27 1.52
C GLY A 149 21.07 15.45 0.34
N ASN A 150 20.78 14.16 0.51
CA ASN A 150 20.35 13.25 -0.54
C ASN A 150 18.82 13.30 -0.72
N LYS A 151 18.37 14.34 -1.41
CA LYS A 151 16.92 14.59 -1.57
C LYS A 151 16.17 13.47 -2.30
N LYS A 152 16.85 12.75 -3.19
CA LYS A 152 16.26 11.66 -3.98
C LYS A 152 15.96 10.45 -3.09
N ALA A 153 16.91 10.04 -2.25
CA ALA A 153 16.71 8.92 -1.34
C ALA A 153 15.70 9.27 -0.24
N GLU A 154 15.77 10.48 0.31
CA GLU A 154 14.75 11.06 1.18
C GLU A 154 13.32 10.87 0.64
N ASN A 155 13.10 11.24 -0.62
CA ASN A 155 11.78 11.11 -1.27
C ASN A 155 11.43 9.64 -1.57
N THR A 156 12.43 8.79 -1.81
CA THR A 156 12.22 7.35 -1.95
C THR A 156 11.70 6.75 -0.64
N TYR A 157 12.31 7.08 0.50
CA TYR A 157 11.84 6.61 1.80
C TYR A 157 10.48 7.17 2.19
N ARG A 158 10.17 8.44 1.88
CA ARG A 158 8.81 9.00 2.06
C ARG A 158 7.78 8.24 1.25
N PHE A 159 8.09 7.93 -0.01
CA PHE A 159 7.19 7.21 -0.89
C PHE A 159 6.93 5.77 -0.40
N ILE A 160 7.98 5.05 0.02
CA ILE A 160 7.86 3.71 0.61
C ILE A 160 7.07 3.75 1.93
N ALA A 161 7.30 4.76 2.77
CA ALA A 161 6.59 4.91 4.03
C ALA A 161 5.07 5.05 3.83
N LEU A 162 4.63 5.75 2.77
CA LEU A 162 3.21 5.90 2.45
C LEU A 162 2.51 4.55 2.26
N TYR A 163 3.20 3.52 1.75
CA TYR A 163 2.62 2.17 1.61
C TYR A 163 2.18 1.59 2.96
N LYS A 164 3.03 1.73 3.98
CA LYS A 164 2.75 1.28 5.34
C LYS A 164 1.75 2.21 6.02
N MET A 165 1.98 3.51 5.96
CA MET A 165 1.17 4.52 6.64
C MET A 165 -0.31 4.47 6.19
N ILE A 166 -0.56 4.45 4.89
CA ILE A 166 -1.92 4.36 4.34
C ILE A 166 -2.40 2.90 4.38
N GLY A 167 -1.62 1.99 3.79
CA GLY A 167 -2.05 0.62 3.56
C GLY A 167 -2.31 -0.17 4.84
N TYR A 168 -1.52 0.07 5.89
CA TYR A 168 -1.73 -0.55 7.19
C TYR A 168 -2.57 0.32 8.14
N GLY A 169 -2.42 1.64 8.09
CA GLY A 169 -3.12 2.56 8.99
C GLY A 169 -4.64 2.46 8.89
N VAL A 170 -5.17 2.28 7.67
CA VAL A 170 -6.62 2.15 7.45
C VAL A 170 -7.24 0.93 8.14
N THR A 171 -6.44 -0.10 8.44
CA THR A 171 -6.94 -1.39 8.91
C THR A 171 -7.27 -1.39 10.40
N GLY A 172 -6.64 -0.52 11.18
CA GLY A 172 -6.68 -0.57 12.65
C GLY A 172 -5.96 -1.79 13.27
N PHE A 173 -5.19 -2.55 12.49
CA PHE A 173 -4.50 -3.76 12.98
C PHE A 173 -3.09 -3.51 13.51
N TYR A 174 -2.53 -2.32 13.29
CA TYR A 174 -1.22 -1.90 13.77
C TYR A 174 -1.40 -0.93 14.93
N PRO A 175 -1.19 -1.35 16.20
CA PRO A 175 -1.44 -0.48 17.35
C PRO A 175 -0.67 0.84 17.29
N ALA A 176 0.60 0.82 16.88
CA ALA A 176 1.41 2.02 16.77
C ALA A 176 0.83 3.07 15.80
N LEU A 177 0.11 2.65 14.76
CA LEU A 177 -0.58 3.56 13.84
C LEU A 177 -1.91 4.04 14.42
N GLU A 178 -2.68 3.16 15.05
CA GLU A 178 -4.00 3.49 15.61
C GLU A 178 -3.88 4.43 16.83
N GLU A 179 -2.91 4.17 17.72
CA GLU A 179 -2.61 5.03 18.88
C GLU A 179 -2.15 6.44 18.47
N ASN A 180 -1.58 6.58 17.27
CA ASN A 180 -1.05 7.83 16.73
C ASN A 180 -1.85 8.36 15.53
N LYS A 181 -3.14 8.01 15.41
CA LYS A 181 -3.97 8.27 14.22
C LYS A 181 -3.98 9.73 13.75
N ASP A 182 -4.08 10.69 14.67
CA ASP A 182 -4.06 12.12 14.31
C ASP A 182 -2.71 12.56 13.75
N GLU A 183 -1.61 12.03 14.29
CA GLU A 183 -0.26 12.32 13.82
C GLU A 183 0.05 11.59 12.52
N LEU A 184 -0.45 10.35 12.37
CA LEU A 184 -0.39 9.58 11.13
C LEU A 184 -0.99 10.38 9.97
N GLU A 185 -2.20 10.89 10.15
CA GLU A 185 -2.90 11.68 9.13
C GLU A 185 -2.15 12.97 8.75
N LYS A 186 -1.57 13.66 9.73
CA LYS A 186 -0.71 14.83 9.48
C LYS A 186 0.54 14.45 8.69
N LYS A 187 1.18 13.33 9.04
CA LYS A 187 2.39 12.85 8.35
C LYS A 187 2.10 12.36 6.94
N ILE A 188 0.99 11.66 6.69
CA ILE A 188 0.55 11.27 5.34
C ILE A 188 0.45 12.52 4.46
N ARG A 189 -0.28 13.55 4.92
CA ARG A 189 -0.41 14.82 4.19
C ARG A 189 0.94 15.48 3.94
N LYS A 190 1.81 15.55 4.95
CA LYS A 190 3.17 16.10 4.83
C LYS A 190 4.00 15.34 3.77
N TYR A 191 3.99 14.02 3.78
CA TYR A 191 4.77 13.20 2.84
C TYR A 191 4.25 13.36 1.41
N ILE A 192 2.92 13.37 1.23
CA ILE A 192 2.30 13.65 -0.08
C ILE A 192 2.73 15.03 -0.59
N MET A 193 2.70 16.07 0.26
CA MET A 193 3.15 17.42 -0.13
C MET A 193 4.62 17.46 -0.55
N CYS A 194 5.50 16.71 0.11
CA CYS A 194 6.92 16.65 -0.27
C CYS A 194 7.19 15.89 -1.59
N LEU A 195 6.24 15.07 -2.03
CA LEU A 195 6.37 14.19 -3.21
C LEU A 195 5.66 14.73 -4.46
N ARG A 196 4.88 15.81 -4.32
CA ARG A 196 4.23 16.52 -5.42
C ARG A 196 5.21 17.45 -6.12
#